data_AF-A0A2N2SN90-F1
#
_entry.id   AF-A0A2N2SN90-F1
#
_cell.length_a   1.000
_cell.length_b   1.000
_cell.length_c   1.000
_cell.angle_alpha   90.00
_cell.angle_beta   90.00
_cell.angle_gamma   90.00
#
_symmetry.space_group_name_H-M   'P 1'
#
loop_
_entity.id
_entity.type
_entity.pdbx_description
1 polymer ?
#
loop_
_entity_poly.entity_id
_entity_poly.type
_entity_poly.pdbx_seq_one_letter_code
_entity_poly.pdbx_strand_id
1 'polypeptide(L)' 'MQIVCLDLEGVLVPEIWIEFSKRTGIPELRRTTRDEPNYDTLMKYRLDILAKNKLGL' A
#
# COMPACT_ATOMS: atom_id res chain seq x y z
N MET A 1 9.61 -13.93 -30.47
CA MET A 1 10.10 -13.28 -29.23
C MET A 1 9.02 -13.44 -28.17
N GLN A 2 9.36 -13.90 -26.96
CA GLN A 2 8.40 -14.07 -25.86
C GLN A 2 8.72 -13.07 -24.75
N ILE A 3 7.68 -12.43 -24.21
CA ILE A 3 7.76 -11.48 -23.09
C ILE A 3 6.80 -11.99 -22.01
N VAL A 4 7.26 -12.01 -20.76
CA VAL A 4 6.44 -12.37 -19.60
C VAL A 4 6.32 -11.14 -18.70
N CYS A 5 5.09 -10.73 -18.44
CA CYS A 5 4.76 -9.68 -17.49
C CYS A 5 4.18 -10.33 -16.23
N LEU A 6 4.82 -10.12 -15.09
CA LEU A 6 4.34 -10.60 -13.80
C LEU A 6 3.96 -9.40 -12.96
N ASP A 7 2.90 -9.57 -12.19
CA ASP A 7 2.58 -8.65 -11.11
C ASP A 7 3.65 -8.74 -10.01
N LEU A 8 3.79 -7.69 -9.22
CA LEU A 8 4.78 -7.61 -8.15
C LEU A 8 4.17 -8.11 -6.83
N GLU A 9 3.16 -7.40 -6.34
CA GLU A 9 2.50 -7.71 -5.07
C GLU A 9 1.59 -8.94 -5.24
N GLY A 10 1.62 -9.86 -4.27
CA GLY A 10 0.87 -11.12 -4.31
C GLY A 10 1.46 -12.21 -5.23
N VAL A 11 2.38 -11.87 -6.14
CA VAL A 11 3.08 -12.84 -7.01
C VAL A 11 4.55 -12.99 -6.63
N LEU A 12 5.30 -11.88 -6.62
CA LEU A 12 6.73 -11.88 -6.33
C LEU A 12 7.04 -11.47 -4.89
N VAL A 13 6.21 -10.61 -4.30
CA VAL A 13 6.37 -10.10 -2.92
C VAL A 13 5.02 -9.98 -2.21
N PRO A 14 4.98 -9.96 -0.87
CA PRO A 14 3.76 -9.67 -0.13
C PRO A 14 3.25 -8.24 -0.37
N GLU A 15 1.97 -8.02 -0.10
CA GLU A 15 1.31 -6.71 -0.10
C GLU A 15 2.06 -5.71 0.80
N ILE A 16 2.70 -4.72 0.18
CA ILE A 16 3.66 -3.82 0.84
C ILE A 16 2.95 -3.02 1.93
N TRP A 17 1.77 -2.47 1.65
CA TRP A 17 1.02 -1.63 2.59
C TRP A 17 0.50 -2.41 3.80
N ILE A 18 0.14 -3.69 3.60
CA ILE A 18 -0.30 -4.57 4.70
C ILE A 18 0.89 -4.90 5.60
N GLU A 19 2.05 -5.26 5.03
CA GLU A 19 3.25 -5.53 5.81
C GLU A 19 3.82 -4.28 6.47
N PHE A 20 3.76 -3.13 5.80
CA PHE A 20 4.20 -1.85 6.33
C PHE A 20 3.34 -1.43 7.53
N SER A 21 2.01 -1.61 7.45
CA SER A 21 1.08 -1.41 8.57
C SER A 21 1.47 -2.27 9.79
N LYS A 22 1.79 -3.56 9.59
CA LYS A 22 2.21 -4.45 10.68
C LYS A 22 3.54 -4.04 11.30
N ARG A 23 4.52 -3.64 10.48
CA ARG A 23 5.87 -3.26 10.95
C ARG A 23 5.89 -1.92 11.69
N THR A 24 5.09 -0.96 11.26
CA THR A 24 5.01 0.37 11.88
C THR A 24 3.97 0.42 13.01
N GLY A 25 3.09 -0.57 13.11
CA GLY A 25 2.01 -0.61 14.08
C GLY A 25 0.86 0.35 13.76
N ILE A 26 0.74 0.80 12.50
CA ILE A 26 -0.26 1.76 12.03
C ILE A 26 -1.36 0.99 11.27
N PRO A 27 -2.45 0.56 11.92
CA PRO A 27 -3.49 -0.27 11.31
C PRO A 27 -4.22 0.40 10.14
N GLU A 28 -4.25 1.74 10.11
CA GLU A 28 -4.91 2.53 9.07
C GLU A 28 -4.32 2.31 7.68
N LEU A 29 -3.03 1.98 7.60
CA LEU A 29 -2.33 1.71 6.34
C LEU A 29 -2.71 0.36 5.71
N ARG A 30 -3.46 -0.49 6.44
CA ARG A 30 -3.96 -1.78 5.93
C ARG A 30 -5.10 -1.64 4.91
N ARG A 31 -5.69 -0.44 4.76
CA ARG A 31 -6.76 -0.19 3.78
C ARG A 31 -6.33 -0.59 2.37
N THR A 32 -7.22 -1.28 1.68
CA THR A 32 -7.04 -1.76 0.30
C THR A 32 -8.08 -1.15 -0.63
N THR A 33 -7.95 -1.42 -1.93
CA THR A 33 -8.96 -1.04 -2.93
C THR A 33 -10.32 -1.71 -2.74
N ARG A 34 -10.39 -2.74 -1.88
CA ARG A 34 -11.67 -3.35 -1.47
C ARG A 34 -12.44 -2.46 -0.50
N ASP A 35 -11.74 -1.63 0.26
CA ASP A 35 -12.31 -0.69 1.22
C ASP A 35 -12.58 0.68 0.56
N GLU A 36 -11.67 1.12 -0.30
CA GLU A 36 -11.76 2.37 -1.06
C GLU A 36 -11.44 2.08 -2.53
N PRO A 37 -12.45 1.92 -3.41
CA PRO A 37 -12.23 1.56 -4.81
C PRO A 37 -11.54 2.67 -5.62
N ASN A 38 -11.60 3.93 -5.17
CA ASN A 38 -10.90 5.03 -5.83
C ASN A 38 -9.44 5.07 -5.38
N TYR A 39 -8.53 4.72 -6.30
CA TYR A 39 -7.10 4.68 -6.03
C TYR A 39 -6.51 6.04 -5.61
N ASP A 40 -6.97 7.15 -6.20
CA ASP A 40 -6.50 8.49 -5.83
C ASP A 40 -6.89 8.84 -4.39
N THR A 41 -8.12 8.50 -3.99
CA THR A 41 -8.59 8.69 -2.62
C THR A 41 -7.76 7.84 -1.64
N LEU A 42 -7.51 6.58 -1.98
CA LEU A 42 -6.72 5.67 -1.17
C LEU A 42 -5.27 6.16 -0.99
N MET A 43 -4.63 6.64 -2.06
CA MET A 43 -3.26 7.13 -2.02
C MET A 43 -3.12 8.43 -1.24
N LYS A 44 -4.04 9.39 -1.41
CA LYS A 44 -4.07 10.62 -0.60
C LYS A 44 -4.20 10.30 0.89
N TYR A 45 -5.10 9.37 1.23
CA TYR A 45 -5.28 8.91 2.60
C TYR A 45 -3.99 8.30 3.19
N ARG A 46 -3.30 7.44 2.44
CA ARG A 46 -2.03 6.83 2.87
C ARG A 46 -0.94 7.89 3.10
N LEU A 47 -0.81 8.84 2.18
CA LEU A 47 0.16 9.94 2.31
C LEU A 47 -0.12 10.82 3.53
N ASP A 48 -1.39 11.15 3.79
CA ASP A 48 -1.79 11.92 4.97
C ASP A 48 -1.39 11.21 6.27
N ILE A 49 -1.55 9.88 6.32
CA ILE A 49 -1.15 9.08 7.48
C ILE A 49 0.37 9.05 7.63
N LEU A 50 1.11 8.87 6.54
CA LEU A 50 2.57 8.90 6.57
C LEU A 50 3.09 10.25 7.07
N ALA A 51 2.51 11.36 6.59
CA ALA A 51 2.85 12.70 7.03
C ALA A 51 2.57 12.90 8.53
N LYS A 52 1.41 12.46 9.02
CA LYS A 52 1.04 12.52 10.45
C LYS A 52 2.00 11.74 11.34
N ASN A 53 2.45 10.57 10.87
CA ASN A 53 3.37 9.71 11.62
C ASN A 53 4.85 10.03 11.38
N LYS A 54 5.16 11.05 10.57
CA LYS A 54 6.54 11.42 10.18
C LYS A 54 7.33 10.27 9.55
N LEU A 55 6.64 9.44 8.76
CA LEU A 55 7.18 8.26 8.09
C LEU A 55 7.36 8.47 6.57
N GLY A 56 7.56 9.72 6.16
CA GLY A 56 7.78 10.14 4.78
C GLY A 56 8.73 11.34 4.70
N LEU A 57 9.02 11.80 3.49
CA LEU A 57 9.76 13.05 3.22
C LEU A 57 9.00 14.29 3.74
#